data_AF-A0A7K3ZUR8-F1
#
_entry.id   AF-A0A7K3ZUR8-F1
#
_cell.length_a   1.000
_cell.length_b   1.000
_cell.length_c   1.000
_cell.angle_alpha   90.00
_cell.angle_beta   90.00
_cell.angle_gamma   90.00
#
_symmetry.space_group_name_H-M   'P 1'
#
loop_
_entity.id
_entity.type
_entity.pdbx_description
1 polymer ?
#
loop_
_entity_poly.entity_id
_entity_poly.type
_entity_poly.pdbx_seq_one_letter_code
_entity_poly.pdbx_strand_id
1 'polypeptide(L)'
;MPDYKRLSISNSFPFLATLLLMMLLLSFPGLAEIRVCPEGCEYSSLEQALNASARDETITVCSGVYSHPMIVAEKAKLHGLDTGQGKPALLPQEGRVVLAASGATLSGFRFPKAEASGSRPAQNCTLEVILPASIFFNEFWGMGCVCPEDAASWNSSQMINYQFGSRVVRGYLGNYWDDYRGSDEDGDGIGDQPVFLNEKNIDYHPLMYPVDNYRIPEEKETETELIRARVGEPFTIALPSNPTTGYTWTMDYDNVLLRAEDAEFQPTASNSIRLGAGGTSVFAFTPLRMGKTTIRFVYKRPWENIVADTRAFYVEIIA
;
A
#
# COMPACT_ATOMS: atom_id res chain seq x y z
N MET A 1 85.54 23.32 5.63
CA MET A 1 85.61 21.99 6.28
C MET A 1 85.90 22.23 7.76
N PRO A 2 85.34 21.53 8.76
CA PRO A 2 84.30 20.49 8.80
C PRO A 2 83.18 20.77 9.84
N ASP A 3 82.32 19.77 10.00
CA ASP A 3 81.15 19.50 10.86
C ASP A 3 81.27 19.81 12.37
N TYR A 4 80.17 20.28 13.01
CA TYR A 4 79.88 20.04 14.44
C TYR A 4 78.40 20.24 14.84
N LYS A 5 77.69 19.12 14.96
CA LYS A 5 76.72 18.70 16.00
C LYS A 5 76.08 19.71 17.01
N ARG A 6 74.75 19.50 17.13
CA ARG A 6 73.83 19.55 18.30
C ARG A 6 73.31 20.92 18.79
N LEU A 7 71.98 21.07 18.84
CA LEU A 7 71.20 21.33 20.06
C LEU A 7 69.67 21.24 19.82
N SER A 8 68.99 20.68 20.81
CA SER A 8 67.56 20.36 20.93
C SER A 8 66.75 21.54 21.48
N ILE A 9 65.45 21.67 21.13
CA ILE A 9 64.30 22.32 21.83
C ILE A 9 63.04 21.91 21.02
N SER A 10 62.26 20.90 21.43
CA SER A 10 61.10 20.87 22.35
C SER A 10 59.73 21.32 21.77
N ASN A 11 58.79 20.35 21.82
CA ASN A 11 57.32 20.38 21.95
C ASN A 11 56.45 21.36 21.14
N SER A 12 55.56 20.78 20.32
CA SER A 12 54.09 20.99 20.20
C SER A 12 53.69 20.64 18.75
N PHE A 13 52.84 19.66 18.44
CA PHE A 13 51.40 19.55 18.68
C PHE A 13 50.91 18.13 18.29
N PRO A 14 50.00 17.49 19.04
CA PRO A 14 49.03 16.58 18.45
C PRO A 14 47.62 17.10 18.77
N PHE A 15 47.03 17.90 17.88
CA PHE A 15 45.66 18.41 18.05
C PHE A 15 44.72 18.00 16.90
N LEU A 16 45.04 16.91 16.20
CA LEU A 16 44.25 16.47 15.04
C LEU A 16 43.71 15.03 15.12
N ALA A 17 43.99 14.29 16.20
CA ALA A 17 43.63 12.86 16.29
C ALA A 17 42.48 12.55 17.26
N THR A 18 41.92 13.54 17.98
CA THR A 18 40.86 13.30 18.98
C THR A 18 39.46 13.78 18.56
N LEU A 19 39.32 14.48 17.43
CA LEU A 19 37.99 14.95 16.98
C LEU A 19 37.28 13.97 16.03
N LEU A 20 37.98 12.98 15.47
CA LEU A 20 37.41 12.06 14.48
C LEU A 20 36.80 10.77 15.08
N LEU A 21 36.98 10.52 16.38
CA LEU A 21 36.51 9.30 17.05
C LEU A 21 35.30 9.53 17.99
N MET A 22 34.61 10.66 17.84
CA MET A 22 33.39 11.00 18.60
C MET A 22 32.23 11.42 17.67
N MET A 23 32.25 10.94 16.42
CA MET A 23 31.20 11.11 15.40
C MET A 23 30.68 9.76 14.88
N LEU A 24 30.80 8.69 15.66
CA LEU A 24 30.33 7.36 15.26
C LEU A 24 29.37 6.74 16.28
N LEU A 25 28.43 7.54 16.79
CA LEU A 25 27.25 7.06 17.55
C LEU A 25 26.08 8.07 17.45
N LEU A 26 25.97 8.79 16.32
CA LEU A 26 24.65 9.29 15.92
C LEU A 26 23.95 8.10 15.28
N SER A 27 23.28 7.30 16.11
CA SER A 27 22.12 6.55 15.64
C SER A 27 21.21 7.59 15.01
N PHE A 28 21.22 7.70 13.69
CA PHE A 28 20.08 8.27 12.99
C PHE A 28 18.89 7.45 13.48
N PRO A 29 17.92 8.03 14.22
CA PRO A 29 16.66 7.34 14.30
C PRO A 29 16.25 7.17 12.84
N GLY A 30 16.16 5.91 12.38
CA GLY A 30 15.38 5.66 11.18
C GLY A 30 14.06 6.38 11.38
N LEU A 31 13.60 7.12 10.37
CA LEU A 31 12.31 7.83 10.40
C LEU A 31 11.30 6.91 11.09
N ALA A 32 10.97 7.21 12.35
CA ALA A 32 10.11 6.35 13.13
C ALA A 32 8.72 6.56 12.56
N GLU A 33 8.30 5.65 11.69
CA GLU A 33 6.97 5.71 11.09
C GLU A 33 5.94 5.60 12.20
N ILE A 34 5.16 6.66 12.41
CA ILE A 34 4.07 6.64 13.39
C ILE A 34 3.04 5.64 12.90
N ARG A 35 2.80 4.61 13.70
CA ARG A 35 1.91 3.51 13.32
C ARG A 35 0.74 3.38 14.28
N VAL A 36 -0.46 3.27 13.71
CA VAL A 36 -1.73 3.18 14.44
C VAL A 36 -2.42 1.86 14.13
N CYS A 37 -2.69 1.05 15.14
CA CYS A 37 -3.36 -0.24 15.00
C CYS A 37 -4.35 -0.43 16.13
N PRO A 38 -5.48 -1.13 15.93
CA PRO A 38 -6.41 -1.43 17.03
C PRO A 38 -5.72 -2.10 18.22
N GLU A 39 -4.74 -2.97 17.94
CA GLU A 39 -3.90 -3.64 18.93
C GLU A 39 -2.45 -3.76 18.42
N GLY A 40 -1.48 -3.82 19.35
CA GLY A 40 -0.09 -4.20 19.04
C GLY A 40 0.84 -3.10 18.48
N CYS A 41 0.36 -1.88 18.26
CA CYS A 41 1.18 -0.75 17.81
C CYS A 41 1.37 0.30 18.91
N GLU A 42 2.29 1.25 18.68
CA GLU A 42 2.61 2.34 19.63
C GLU A 42 1.37 3.18 19.95
N TYR A 43 0.55 3.46 18.93
CA TYR A 43 -0.70 4.19 19.07
C TYR A 43 -1.89 3.28 18.74
N SER A 44 -2.89 3.29 19.62
CA SER A 44 -4.17 2.61 19.39
C SER A 44 -5.27 3.54 18.87
N SER A 45 -5.00 4.85 18.84
CA SER A 45 -5.93 5.87 18.35
C SER A 45 -5.26 6.87 17.42
N LEU A 46 -6.02 7.30 16.41
CA LEU A 46 -5.56 8.31 15.44
C LEU A 46 -5.32 9.67 16.10
N GLU A 47 -6.11 10.02 17.12
CA GLU A 47 -5.94 11.28 17.85
C GLU A 47 -4.59 11.33 18.59
N GLN A 48 -4.20 10.25 19.29
CA GLN A 48 -2.90 10.21 19.95
C GLN A 48 -1.75 10.30 18.95
N ALA A 49 -1.86 9.60 17.82
CA ALA A 49 -0.86 9.62 16.77
C ALA A 49 -0.73 11.01 16.12
N LEU A 50 -1.85 11.67 15.81
CA LEU A 50 -1.87 13.03 15.27
C LEU A 50 -1.26 14.04 16.25
N ASN A 51 -1.57 13.92 17.53
CA ASN A 51 -1.00 14.79 18.57
C ASN A 51 0.50 14.56 18.80
N ALA A 52 0.99 13.35 18.55
CA ALA A 52 2.41 13.01 18.65
C ALA A 52 3.19 13.33 17.37
N SER A 53 2.51 13.45 16.22
CA SER A 53 3.15 13.63 14.93
C SER A 53 3.79 14.99 14.72
N ALA A 54 4.94 15.00 14.08
CA ALA A 54 5.58 16.17 13.54
C ALA A 54 4.91 16.62 12.23
N ARG A 55 5.17 17.87 11.84
CA ARG A 55 4.67 18.43 10.58
C ARG A 55 5.24 17.68 9.37
N ASP A 56 4.37 17.35 8.43
CA ASP A 56 4.60 16.59 7.19
C ASP A 56 4.97 15.11 7.38
N GLU A 57 4.77 14.58 8.59
CA GLU A 57 5.01 13.18 8.92
C GLU A 57 3.94 12.25 8.35
N THR A 58 4.36 11.04 8.01
CA THR A 58 3.46 9.97 7.59
C THR A 58 2.98 9.19 8.80
N ILE A 59 1.66 9.08 8.95
CA ILE A 59 1.00 8.25 9.95
C ILE A 59 0.37 7.08 9.19
N THR A 60 0.88 5.88 9.45
CA THR A 60 0.40 4.65 8.83
C THR A 60 -0.63 3.97 9.70
N VAL A 61 -1.79 3.68 9.13
CA VAL A 61 -2.97 3.21 9.84
C VAL A 61 -3.32 1.82 9.34
N CYS A 62 -3.22 0.83 10.21
CA CYS A 62 -3.43 -0.56 9.84
C CYS A 62 -4.91 -0.92 9.67
N SER A 63 -5.19 -2.11 9.14
CA SER A 63 -6.55 -2.61 9.03
C SER A 63 -7.28 -2.57 10.38
N GLY A 64 -8.50 -2.05 10.38
CA GLY A 64 -9.31 -1.88 11.59
C GLY A 64 -10.51 -0.97 11.35
N VAL A 65 -11.37 -0.87 12.37
CA VAL A 65 -12.49 0.08 12.38
C VAL A 65 -12.18 1.17 13.39
N TYR A 66 -12.12 2.42 12.91
CA TYR A 66 -11.83 3.59 13.73
C TYR A 66 -13.13 4.40 13.87
N SER A 67 -13.73 4.31 15.05
CA SER A 67 -15.10 4.78 15.32
C SER A 67 -15.20 6.16 15.99
N HIS A 68 -14.05 6.79 16.27
CA HIS A 68 -13.98 8.10 16.90
C HIS A 68 -13.87 9.20 15.83
N PRO A 69 -14.42 10.40 16.07
CA PRO A 69 -14.18 11.55 15.21
C PRO A 69 -12.68 11.90 15.19
N MET A 70 -12.24 12.50 14.09
CA MET A 70 -10.84 12.82 13.86
C MET A 70 -10.71 14.20 13.25
N ILE A 71 -9.77 15.00 13.75
CA ILE A 71 -9.43 16.31 13.19
C ILE A 71 -7.95 16.32 12.86
N VAL A 72 -7.61 16.48 11.58
CA VAL A 72 -6.24 16.68 11.11
C VAL A 72 -5.95 18.18 11.12
N ALA A 73 -5.44 18.67 12.26
CA ALA A 73 -5.18 20.09 12.49
C ALA A 73 -3.77 20.54 12.07
N GLU A 74 -2.84 19.61 11.90
CA GLU A 74 -1.48 19.84 11.40
C GLU A 74 -1.27 19.16 10.05
N LYS A 75 -0.30 19.63 9.27
CA LYS A 75 0.02 19.00 7.97
C LYS A 75 0.54 17.59 8.24
N ALA A 76 -0.26 16.56 7.96
CA ALA A 76 0.11 15.15 8.13
C ALA A 76 -0.29 14.34 6.89
N LYS A 77 0.39 13.22 6.66
CA LYS A 77 0.05 12.26 5.61
C LYS A 77 -0.55 11.02 6.25
N LEU A 78 -1.87 10.92 6.22
CA LEU A 78 -2.57 9.72 6.67
C LEU A 78 -2.55 8.69 5.55
N HIS A 79 -1.97 7.53 5.84
CA HIS A 79 -1.85 6.44 4.91
C HIS A 79 -2.47 5.16 5.49
N GLY A 80 -3.53 4.67 4.86
CA GLY A 80 -4.19 3.43 5.25
C GLY A 80 -3.53 2.21 4.62
N LEU A 81 -3.04 1.32 5.47
CA LEU A 81 -2.32 0.10 5.12
C LEU A 81 -3.23 -1.12 5.30
N ASP A 82 -3.32 -1.98 4.28
CA ASP A 82 -4.00 -3.27 4.40
C ASP A 82 -3.04 -4.29 5.06
N THR A 83 -3.27 -4.57 6.33
CA THR A 83 -2.56 -5.58 7.12
C THR A 83 -3.26 -6.95 7.09
N GLY A 84 -4.18 -7.17 6.14
CA GLY A 84 -4.82 -8.46 5.87
C GLY A 84 -6.30 -8.55 6.21
N GLN A 85 -6.91 -7.48 6.73
CA GLN A 85 -8.36 -7.39 6.97
C GLN A 85 -9.04 -6.33 6.07
N GLY A 86 -8.37 -5.93 4.99
CA GLY A 86 -8.79 -4.84 4.10
C GLY A 86 -8.32 -3.47 4.61
N LYS A 87 -8.53 -2.43 3.80
CA LYS A 87 -8.14 -1.06 4.18
C LYS A 87 -8.84 -0.57 5.46
N PRO A 88 -8.20 0.27 6.30
CA PRO A 88 -8.83 0.83 7.50
C PRO A 88 -10.14 1.54 7.19
N ALA A 89 -11.17 1.27 8.00
CA ALA A 89 -12.47 1.89 7.89
C ALA A 89 -12.60 3.05 8.90
N LEU A 90 -12.86 4.25 8.40
CA LEU A 90 -13.19 5.42 9.21
C LEU A 90 -14.71 5.53 9.31
N LEU A 91 -15.25 5.18 10.48
CA LEU A 91 -16.70 5.13 10.72
C LEU A 91 -17.04 5.83 12.05
N PRO A 92 -16.87 7.17 12.11
CA PRO A 92 -17.19 7.92 13.32
C PRO A 92 -18.67 7.73 13.70
N GLN A 93 -18.93 7.19 14.89
CA GLN A 93 -20.31 7.02 15.40
C GLN A 93 -20.93 8.37 15.79
N GLU A 94 -20.09 9.29 16.27
CA GLU A 94 -20.41 10.68 16.56
C GLU A 94 -19.36 11.60 15.91
N GLY A 95 -19.80 12.73 15.36
CA GLY A 95 -18.91 13.65 14.65
C GLY A 95 -18.54 13.20 13.23
N ARG A 96 -17.35 13.58 12.77
CA ARG A 96 -16.86 13.35 11.40
C ARG A 96 -15.33 13.37 11.35
N VAL A 97 -14.78 13.00 10.20
CA VAL A 97 -13.37 13.20 9.86
C VAL A 97 -13.22 14.60 9.26
N VAL A 98 -12.32 15.41 9.81
CA VAL A 98 -12.10 16.80 9.37
C VAL A 98 -10.66 16.98 8.93
N LEU A 99 -10.43 17.41 7.69
CA LEU A 99 -9.14 17.85 7.20
C LEU A 99 -9.05 19.38 7.34
N ALA A 100 -8.40 19.83 8.41
CA ALA A 100 -8.29 21.24 8.81
C ALA A 100 -6.86 21.79 8.69
N ALA A 101 -6.01 21.12 7.92
CA ALA A 101 -4.61 21.52 7.71
C ALA A 101 -4.27 21.57 6.21
N SER A 102 -3.73 22.69 5.77
CA SER A 102 -3.28 22.82 4.38
C SER A 102 -2.12 21.86 4.08
N GLY A 103 -2.27 21.11 3.00
CA GLY A 103 -1.33 20.10 2.53
C GLY A 103 -1.45 18.75 3.26
N ALA A 104 -2.50 18.55 4.07
CA ALA A 104 -2.81 17.23 4.60
C ALA A 104 -3.07 16.25 3.45
N THR A 105 -2.67 14.99 3.63
CA THR A 105 -2.92 13.91 2.66
C THR A 105 -3.73 12.81 3.32
N LEU A 106 -4.74 12.29 2.60
CA LEU A 106 -5.56 11.17 3.03
C LEU A 106 -5.61 10.13 1.90
N SER A 107 -5.09 8.93 2.18
CA SER A 107 -5.08 7.84 1.20
C SER A 107 -5.23 6.46 1.84
N GLY A 108 -5.87 5.52 1.15
CA GLY A 108 -6.00 4.14 1.61
C GLY A 108 -7.08 3.90 2.67
N PHE A 109 -8.12 4.74 2.76
CA PHE A 109 -9.19 4.56 3.74
C PHE A 109 -10.53 4.20 3.11
N ARG A 110 -11.37 3.49 3.87
CA ARG A 110 -12.78 3.24 3.53
C ARG A 110 -13.69 4.09 4.39
N PHE A 111 -14.69 4.70 3.78
CA PHE A 111 -15.78 5.44 4.41
C PHE A 111 -17.10 4.71 4.15
N PRO A 112 -17.39 3.63 4.91
CA PRO A 112 -18.59 2.86 4.71
C PRO A 112 -19.83 3.66 5.10
N LYS A 113 -20.99 3.28 4.56
CA LYS A 113 -22.27 3.87 4.92
C LYS A 113 -22.60 3.58 6.38
N ALA A 114 -22.84 4.62 7.18
CA ALA A 114 -23.34 4.45 8.54
C ALA A 114 -24.74 3.83 8.53
N GLU A 115 -24.98 2.79 9.34
CA GLU A 115 -26.32 2.23 9.50
C GLU A 115 -27.24 3.29 10.10
N ALA A 116 -28.41 3.48 9.48
CA ALA A 116 -29.37 4.48 9.89
C ALA A 116 -29.98 4.12 11.26
N SER A 117 -29.33 4.54 12.35
CA SER A 117 -30.03 4.73 13.62
C SER A 117 -31.05 5.85 13.40
N GLY A 118 -32.32 5.51 13.60
CA GLY A 118 -33.46 6.33 13.23
C GLY A 118 -33.32 7.79 13.65
N SER A 119 -33.84 8.68 12.77
CA SER A 119 -33.97 10.13 12.94
C SER A 119 -32.69 10.98 12.88
N ARG A 120 -32.10 11.15 11.67
CA ARG A 120 -31.45 12.41 11.27
C ARG A 120 -31.61 12.71 9.78
N PRO A 121 -32.47 13.68 9.39
CA PRO A 121 -32.41 14.31 8.09
C PRO A 121 -31.60 15.61 8.18
N ALA A 122 -30.39 15.63 7.61
CA ALA A 122 -29.73 16.81 6.98
C ALA A 122 -28.20 16.59 6.88
N GLN A 123 -27.64 16.68 5.68
CA GLN A 123 -26.32 17.24 5.35
C GLN A 123 -25.07 16.88 6.20
N ASN A 124 -24.98 15.72 6.85
CA ASN A 124 -23.76 15.36 7.58
C ASN A 124 -22.87 14.46 6.73
N CYS A 125 -21.94 15.08 6.02
CA CYS A 125 -20.81 14.39 5.41
C CYS A 125 -19.96 13.69 6.48
N THR A 126 -19.44 12.51 6.14
CA THR A 126 -18.51 11.74 6.97
C THR A 126 -17.09 12.33 6.90
N LEU A 127 -16.72 12.91 5.74
CA LEU A 127 -15.48 13.64 5.52
C LEU A 127 -15.79 15.12 5.25
N GLU A 128 -15.18 16.01 6.04
CA GLU A 128 -15.22 17.46 5.85
C GLU A 128 -13.81 17.96 5.51
N VAL A 129 -13.68 18.74 4.45
CA VAL A 129 -12.39 19.27 3.96
C VAL A 129 -12.44 20.79 4.04
N ILE A 130 -11.80 21.35 5.06
CA ILE A 130 -11.88 22.78 5.38
C ILE A 130 -10.70 23.56 4.79
N LEU A 131 -9.56 22.91 4.58
CA LEU A 131 -8.38 23.51 3.95
C LEU A 131 -7.87 22.63 2.80
N PRO A 132 -7.07 23.19 1.86
CA PRO A 132 -6.58 22.44 0.72
C PRO A 132 -5.82 21.18 1.13
N ALA A 133 -6.28 20.03 0.63
CA ALA A 133 -5.74 18.71 0.95
C ALA A 133 -5.59 17.86 -0.32
N SER A 134 -4.86 16.75 -0.21
CA SER A 134 -4.73 15.73 -1.26
C SER A 134 -5.41 14.44 -0.82
N ILE A 135 -6.46 14.04 -1.53
CA ILE A 135 -7.35 12.95 -1.15
C ILE A 135 -7.45 12.00 -2.33
N PHE A 136 -6.84 10.83 -2.23
CA PHE A 136 -6.81 9.85 -3.31
C PHE A 136 -6.70 8.44 -2.76
N PHE A 137 -7.06 7.44 -3.57
CA PHE A 137 -7.02 6.03 -3.21
C PHE A 137 -7.86 5.70 -1.96
N ASN A 138 -8.99 6.38 -1.80
CA ASN A 138 -9.98 6.10 -0.76
C ASN A 138 -11.26 5.52 -1.37
N GLU A 139 -12.11 4.95 -0.53
CA GLU A 139 -13.43 4.43 -0.90
C GLU A 139 -14.50 5.20 -0.16
N PHE A 140 -15.43 5.80 -0.92
CA PHE A 140 -16.55 6.56 -0.42
C PHE A 140 -17.87 5.90 -0.78
N TRP A 141 -18.81 5.81 0.18
CA TRP A 141 -20.16 5.29 -0.07
C TRP A 141 -21.02 6.16 -0.99
N GLY A 142 -20.52 7.32 -1.41
CA GLY A 142 -21.12 8.18 -2.44
C GLY A 142 -20.62 9.61 -2.35
N MET A 143 -20.80 10.40 -3.41
CA MET A 143 -20.33 11.79 -3.48
C MET A 143 -20.86 12.64 -2.31
N GLY A 144 -22.10 12.39 -1.87
CA GLY A 144 -22.74 13.12 -0.78
C GLY A 144 -22.17 12.87 0.62
N CYS A 145 -21.22 11.93 0.79
CA CYS A 145 -20.57 11.69 2.07
C CYS A 145 -19.39 12.63 2.36
N VAL A 146 -19.06 13.50 1.40
CA VAL A 146 -17.93 14.42 1.46
C VAL A 146 -18.40 15.86 1.34
N CYS A 147 -17.90 16.72 2.22
CA CYS A 147 -18.15 18.16 2.24
C CYS A 147 -16.83 18.93 2.01
N PRO A 148 -16.48 19.27 0.76
CA PRO A 148 -15.32 20.11 0.49
C PRO A 148 -15.69 21.61 0.54
N GLU A 149 -15.34 22.25 1.66
CA GLU A 149 -15.53 23.69 1.89
C GLU A 149 -14.46 24.54 1.17
N ASP A 150 -13.28 23.97 0.89
CA ASP A 150 -12.22 24.59 0.09
C ASP A 150 -11.82 23.68 -1.10
N ALA A 151 -10.92 24.16 -1.96
CA ALA A 151 -10.37 23.41 -3.07
C ALA A 151 -9.40 22.32 -2.58
N ALA A 152 -9.68 21.07 -2.94
CA ALA A 152 -8.81 19.93 -2.68
C ALA A 152 -8.46 19.19 -3.98
N SER A 153 -7.34 18.46 -3.97
CA SER A 153 -7.01 17.50 -5.01
C SER A 153 -7.68 16.18 -4.69
N TRP A 154 -8.46 15.65 -5.63
CA TRP A 154 -9.19 14.38 -5.50
C TRP A 154 -8.51 13.22 -6.21
N ASN A 155 -7.29 13.43 -6.68
CA ASN A 155 -6.42 12.43 -7.27
C ASN A 155 -4.96 12.71 -6.88
N SER A 156 -4.10 11.72 -7.08
CA SER A 156 -2.68 11.78 -6.78
C SER A 156 -1.99 12.89 -7.60
N SER A 157 -1.03 13.58 -6.99
CA SER A 157 -0.26 14.64 -7.68
C SER A 157 0.79 14.08 -8.67
N GLN A 158 1.09 12.79 -8.55
CA GLN A 158 2.05 12.08 -9.38
C GLN A 158 1.45 10.74 -9.83
N MET A 159 1.93 10.23 -10.96
CA MET A 159 1.55 8.89 -11.42
C MET A 159 2.14 7.82 -10.50
N ILE A 160 1.27 6.95 -10.02
CA ILE A 160 1.59 5.83 -9.14
C ILE A 160 1.61 4.55 -9.99
N ASN A 161 2.56 3.66 -9.71
CA ASN A 161 2.50 2.31 -10.26
C ASN A 161 1.49 1.53 -9.43
N TYR A 162 0.46 1.00 -10.07
CA TYR A 162 -0.56 0.20 -9.42
C TYR A 162 -0.85 -1.04 -10.24
N GLN A 163 -1.28 -2.08 -9.55
CA GLN A 163 -1.78 -3.30 -10.16
C GLN A 163 -3.30 -3.27 -10.13
N PHE A 164 -3.93 -3.55 -11.28
CA PHE A 164 -5.35 -3.77 -11.42
C PHE A 164 -5.58 -5.10 -12.16
N GLY A 165 -6.26 -6.03 -11.51
CA GLY A 165 -6.26 -7.44 -11.93
C GLY A 165 -4.83 -7.97 -12.02
N SER A 166 -4.43 -8.47 -13.19
CA SER A 166 -3.07 -8.94 -13.45
C SER A 166 -2.14 -7.90 -14.10
N ARG A 167 -2.68 -6.75 -14.53
CA ARG A 167 -1.92 -5.70 -15.22
C ARG A 167 -1.22 -4.80 -14.22
N VAL A 168 0.02 -4.43 -14.50
CA VAL A 168 0.74 -3.35 -13.80
C VAL A 168 0.69 -2.12 -14.69
N VAL A 169 -0.03 -1.10 -14.22
CA VAL A 169 -0.26 0.15 -14.94
C VAL A 169 0.41 1.29 -14.16
N ARG A 170 0.71 2.38 -14.86
CA ARG A 170 1.20 3.61 -14.25
C ARG A 170 0.27 4.75 -14.65
N GLY A 171 -0.38 5.34 -13.66
CA GLY A 171 -1.38 6.39 -13.89
C GLY A 171 -1.64 7.20 -12.63
N TYR A 172 -2.50 8.21 -12.76
CA TYR A 172 -3.00 8.94 -11.60
C TYR A 172 -4.13 8.14 -10.94
N LEU A 173 -4.18 8.15 -9.61
CA LEU A 173 -5.23 7.47 -8.86
C LEU A 173 -6.13 8.50 -8.20
N GLY A 174 -7.44 8.40 -8.41
CA GLY A 174 -8.48 9.12 -7.68
C GLY A 174 -9.08 8.27 -6.57
N ASN A 175 -10.36 8.45 -6.30
CA ASN A 175 -11.09 7.71 -5.27
C ASN A 175 -12.18 6.82 -5.89
N TYR A 176 -12.57 5.78 -5.18
CA TYR A 176 -13.76 5.01 -5.51
C TYR A 176 -15.00 5.71 -4.94
N TRP A 177 -16.04 5.80 -5.77
CA TRP A 177 -17.33 6.39 -5.42
C TRP A 177 -18.44 5.38 -5.73
N ASP A 178 -19.18 4.93 -4.72
CA ASP A 178 -20.20 3.87 -4.90
C ASP A 178 -21.34 4.27 -5.85
N ASP A 179 -21.56 5.57 -6.05
CA ASP A 179 -22.53 6.16 -6.97
C ASP A 179 -21.95 6.57 -8.33
N TYR A 180 -20.66 6.32 -8.59
CA TYR A 180 -20.05 6.56 -9.91
C TYR A 180 -20.54 5.54 -10.95
N ARG A 181 -20.88 6.03 -12.14
CA ARG A 181 -21.49 5.23 -13.23
C ARG A 181 -20.81 5.48 -14.58
N GLY A 182 -19.59 5.99 -14.57
CA GLY A 182 -18.82 6.18 -15.80
C GLY A 182 -18.31 4.86 -16.39
N SER A 183 -17.56 4.99 -17.48
CA SER A 183 -16.93 3.91 -18.22
C SER A 183 -15.42 3.87 -17.98
N ASP A 184 -14.84 2.73 -18.32
CA ASP A 184 -13.41 2.46 -18.40
C ASP A 184 -13.19 1.76 -19.76
N GLU A 185 -12.94 2.57 -20.78
CA GLU A 185 -12.83 2.15 -22.18
C GLU A 185 -11.48 1.50 -22.48
N ASP A 186 -10.42 1.89 -21.77
CA ASP A 186 -9.06 1.34 -21.95
C ASP A 186 -8.74 0.15 -21.03
N GLY A 187 -9.63 -0.14 -20.08
CA GLY A 187 -9.59 -1.28 -19.18
C GLY A 187 -8.43 -1.22 -18.21
N ASP A 188 -8.00 -0.01 -17.83
CA ASP A 188 -6.92 0.20 -16.85
C ASP A 188 -7.42 0.21 -15.40
N GLY A 189 -8.73 0.20 -15.19
CA GLY A 189 -9.39 0.23 -13.89
C GLY A 189 -9.67 1.65 -13.40
N ILE A 190 -9.38 2.68 -14.18
CA ILE A 190 -9.66 4.09 -13.88
C ILE A 190 -10.81 4.55 -14.78
N GLY A 191 -11.71 5.33 -14.21
CA GLY A 191 -12.83 5.90 -14.93
C GLY A 191 -12.40 7.01 -15.89
N ASP A 192 -12.93 6.98 -17.11
CA ASP A 192 -12.63 7.98 -18.15
C ASP A 192 -13.38 9.29 -17.95
N GLN A 193 -14.48 9.28 -17.20
CA GLN A 193 -15.23 10.49 -16.87
C GLN A 193 -14.93 10.96 -15.45
N PRO A 194 -14.71 12.27 -15.26
CA PRO A 194 -14.49 12.82 -13.92
C PRO A 194 -15.73 12.74 -13.04
N VAL A 195 -15.51 12.61 -11.73
CA VAL A 195 -16.52 12.87 -10.70
C VAL A 195 -16.46 14.34 -10.29
N PHE A 196 -17.60 15.04 -10.37
CA PHE A 196 -17.73 16.44 -10.01
C PHE A 196 -18.41 16.58 -8.65
N LEU A 197 -17.66 16.97 -7.60
CA LEU A 197 -18.25 17.35 -6.31
C LEU A 197 -18.73 18.81 -6.35
N ASN A 198 -17.91 19.70 -6.90
CA ASN A 198 -18.24 21.08 -7.26
C ASN A 198 -17.21 21.66 -8.25
N GLU A 199 -17.33 22.94 -8.61
CA GLU A 199 -16.47 23.62 -9.60
C GLU A 199 -14.97 23.59 -9.27
N LYS A 200 -14.60 23.42 -7.99
CA LYS A 200 -13.20 23.39 -7.53
C LYS A 200 -12.73 22.01 -7.07
N ASN A 201 -13.64 21.05 -7.01
CA ASN A 201 -13.41 19.73 -6.41
C ASN A 201 -13.86 18.67 -7.40
N ILE A 202 -12.90 18.25 -8.22
CA ILE A 202 -13.11 17.31 -9.33
C ILE A 202 -12.12 16.17 -9.17
N ASP A 203 -12.64 14.95 -9.13
CA ASP A 203 -11.84 13.75 -9.25
C ASP A 203 -11.76 13.36 -10.74
N TYR A 204 -10.60 13.63 -11.35
CA TYR A 204 -10.34 13.32 -12.76
C TYR A 204 -10.00 11.85 -13.02
N HIS A 205 -9.77 11.06 -11.97
CA HIS A 205 -9.33 9.68 -12.10
C HIS A 205 -10.10 8.74 -11.15
N PRO A 206 -11.45 8.73 -11.19
CA PRO A 206 -12.23 7.88 -10.28
C PRO A 206 -11.84 6.41 -10.44
N LEU A 207 -11.76 5.67 -9.34
CA LEU A 207 -11.54 4.23 -9.41
C LEU A 207 -12.84 3.54 -9.84
N MET A 208 -12.76 2.61 -10.79
CA MET A 208 -13.92 1.83 -11.25
C MET A 208 -14.40 0.80 -10.21
N TYR A 209 -13.50 0.33 -9.36
CA TYR A 209 -13.78 -0.71 -8.37
C TYR A 209 -13.34 -0.25 -6.96
N PRO A 210 -13.83 -0.89 -5.89
CA PRO A 210 -13.36 -0.64 -4.54
C PRO A 210 -11.84 -0.82 -4.41
N VAL A 211 -11.22 -0.08 -3.49
CA VAL A 211 -9.75 0.00 -3.32
C VAL A 211 -9.06 -1.36 -3.15
N ASP A 212 -9.75 -2.36 -2.61
CA ASP A 212 -9.24 -3.73 -2.43
C ASP A 212 -8.94 -4.46 -3.76
N ASN A 213 -9.43 -3.95 -4.90
CA ASN A 213 -9.15 -4.47 -6.25
C ASN A 213 -7.85 -3.91 -6.86
N TYR A 214 -7.23 -2.93 -6.20
CA TYR A 214 -6.00 -2.29 -6.63
C TYR A 214 -4.89 -2.62 -5.66
N ARG A 215 -3.66 -2.74 -6.15
CA ARG A 215 -2.48 -2.90 -5.30
C ARG A 215 -1.40 -1.92 -5.69
N ILE A 216 -1.00 -1.10 -4.74
CA ILE A 216 0.18 -0.25 -4.87
C ILE A 216 1.35 -1.02 -4.22
N PRO A 217 2.47 -1.25 -4.92
CA PRO A 217 3.57 -2.11 -4.45
C PRO A 217 4.13 -1.75 -3.07
N GLU A 218 4.04 -0.49 -2.67
CA GLU A 218 4.56 0.03 -1.41
C GLU A 218 3.54 -0.02 -0.25
N GLU A 219 2.28 -0.42 -0.50
CA GLU A 219 1.17 -0.36 0.48
C GLU A 219 0.79 -1.71 1.10
N LYS A 220 1.69 -2.69 1.04
CA LYS A 220 1.50 -3.95 1.75
C LYS A 220 2.80 -4.37 2.41
N GLU A 221 2.74 -4.68 3.70
CA GLU A 221 3.88 -5.22 4.47
C GLU A 221 4.37 -6.59 4.00
N THR A 222 3.78 -7.17 2.96
CA THR A 222 4.29 -8.42 2.40
C THR A 222 5.42 -8.08 1.45
N GLU A 223 6.64 -8.51 1.80
CA GLU A 223 7.80 -8.50 0.91
C GLU A 223 7.39 -9.15 -0.42
N THR A 224 7.35 -8.34 -1.48
CA THR A 224 6.97 -8.85 -2.80
C THR A 224 8.24 -9.17 -3.55
N GLU A 225 8.41 -10.45 -3.89
CA GLU A 225 9.62 -10.93 -4.52
C GLU A 225 9.71 -10.43 -5.98
N LEU A 226 10.84 -9.80 -6.34
CA LEU A 226 11.11 -9.35 -7.72
C LEU A 226 11.84 -10.45 -8.50
N ILE A 227 11.19 -10.93 -9.55
CA ILE A 227 11.74 -11.87 -10.52
C ILE A 227 12.17 -11.08 -11.77
N ARG A 228 13.44 -11.20 -12.15
CA ARG A 228 13.94 -10.71 -13.44
C ARG A 228 13.91 -11.84 -14.44
N ALA A 229 13.07 -11.73 -15.45
CA ALA A 229 12.87 -12.75 -16.47
C ALA A 229 13.32 -12.25 -17.85
N ARG A 230 13.70 -13.16 -18.75
CA ARG A 230 14.04 -12.83 -20.14
C ARG A 230 12.98 -13.36 -21.10
N VAL A 231 12.70 -12.60 -22.17
CA VAL A 231 11.75 -13.04 -23.20
C VAL A 231 12.15 -14.42 -23.74
N GLY A 232 11.22 -15.37 -23.70
CA GLY A 232 11.42 -16.74 -24.17
C GLY A 232 12.11 -17.70 -23.20
N GLU A 233 12.68 -17.22 -22.09
CA GLU A 233 13.30 -18.07 -21.06
C GLU A 233 12.28 -18.41 -19.96
N PRO A 234 11.84 -19.68 -19.85
CA PRO A 234 10.87 -20.06 -18.84
C PRO A 234 11.44 -19.94 -17.42
N PHE A 235 10.60 -19.56 -16.47
CA PHE A 235 10.93 -19.59 -15.04
C PHE A 235 9.83 -20.29 -14.25
N THR A 236 10.16 -20.75 -13.05
CA THR A 236 9.23 -21.47 -12.18
C THR A 236 9.05 -20.78 -10.84
N ILE A 237 7.81 -20.75 -10.35
CA ILE A 237 7.48 -20.35 -8.98
C ILE A 237 7.03 -21.59 -8.23
N ALA A 238 7.65 -21.86 -7.08
CA ALA A 238 7.40 -23.04 -6.28
C ALA A 238 6.77 -22.63 -4.94
N LEU A 239 5.52 -23.02 -4.70
CA LEU A 239 4.76 -22.64 -3.51
C LEU A 239 4.45 -23.86 -2.65
N PRO A 240 4.64 -23.80 -1.32
CA PRO A 240 4.23 -24.88 -0.43
C PRO A 240 2.74 -25.20 -0.60
N SER A 241 2.41 -26.48 -0.71
CA SER A 241 1.02 -26.92 -0.86
C SER A 241 0.79 -28.27 -0.21
N ASN A 242 -0.44 -28.53 0.23
CA ASN A 242 -0.84 -29.83 0.74
C ASN A 242 -2.18 -30.25 0.12
N PRO A 243 -2.16 -30.91 -1.05
CA PRO A 243 -3.37 -31.29 -1.79
C PRO A 243 -4.35 -32.13 -0.96
N THR A 244 -3.87 -32.88 0.03
CA THR A 244 -4.72 -33.73 0.89
C THR A 244 -5.69 -32.95 1.78
N THR A 245 -5.49 -31.63 1.92
CA THR A 245 -6.34 -30.73 2.72
C THR A 245 -7.48 -30.09 1.92
N GLY A 246 -7.50 -30.30 0.59
CA GLY A 246 -8.45 -29.68 -0.34
C GLY A 246 -8.11 -28.24 -0.74
N TYR A 247 -7.04 -27.65 -0.17
CA TYR A 247 -6.57 -26.33 -0.58
C TYR A 247 -5.79 -26.43 -1.89
N THR A 248 -6.04 -25.47 -2.79
CA THR A 248 -5.30 -25.33 -4.04
C THR A 248 -4.88 -23.88 -4.24
N TRP A 249 -3.77 -23.72 -4.95
CA TRP A 249 -3.31 -22.42 -5.41
C TRP A 249 -4.04 -22.07 -6.71
N THR A 250 -4.67 -20.91 -6.72
CA THR A 250 -5.19 -20.28 -7.94
C THR A 250 -4.28 -19.12 -8.30
N MET A 251 -4.04 -18.91 -9.59
CA MET A 251 -3.15 -17.85 -10.07
C MET A 251 -3.91 -16.86 -10.95
N ASP A 252 -3.52 -15.59 -10.83
CA ASP A 252 -3.92 -14.49 -11.70
C ASP A 252 -2.64 -13.84 -12.27
N TYR A 253 -2.58 -13.70 -13.59
CA TYR A 253 -1.40 -13.24 -14.33
C TYR A 253 -1.78 -12.62 -15.67
N ASP A 254 -0.89 -11.80 -16.23
CA ASP A 254 -1.11 -11.14 -17.52
C ASP A 254 -0.78 -12.12 -18.65
N ASN A 255 -1.82 -12.61 -19.34
CA ASN A 255 -1.69 -13.58 -20.43
C ASN A 255 -1.13 -12.98 -21.74
N VAL A 256 -1.01 -11.65 -21.84
CA VAL A 256 -0.38 -10.96 -22.96
C VAL A 256 1.14 -10.97 -22.79
N LEU A 257 1.61 -10.85 -21.55
CA LEU A 257 3.04 -10.81 -21.20
C LEU A 257 3.61 -12.18 -20.86
N LEU A 258 2.82 -13.09 -20.29
CA LEU A 258 3.24 -14.41 -19.84
C LEU A 258 2.32 -15.50 -20.37
N ARG A 259 2.86 -16.69 -20.62
CA ARG A 259 2.09 -17.93 -20.76
C ARG A 259 2.36 -18.82 -19.55
N ALA A 260 1.32 -19.23 -18.84
CA ALA A 260 1.47 -20.17 -17.72
C ALA A 260 1.10 -21.59 -18.13
N GLU A 261 1.74 -22.57 -17.49
CA GLU A 261 1.38 -23.99 -17.54
C GLU A 261 0.62 -24.38 -16.26
N ASP A 262 -0.09 -25.52 -16.30
CA ASP A 262 -0.77 -26.05 -15.13
C ASP A 262 0.21 -26.38 -14.00
N ALA A 263 -0.26 -26.28 -12.76
CA ALA A 263 0.57 -26.54 -11.58
C ALA A 263 0.98 -28.03 -11.51
N GLU A 264 2.29 -28.29 -11.41
CA GLU A 264 2.80 -29.63 -11.12
C GLU A 264 3.05 -29.78 -9.61
N PHE A 265 2.47 -30.79 -8.97
CA PHE A 265 2.69 -31.06 -7.54
C PHE A 265 3.91 -31.96 -7.33
N GLN A 266 4.88 -31.49 -6.55
CA GLN A 266 6.07 -32.22 -6.16
C GLN A 266 6.03 -32.56 -4.66
N PRO A 267 5.98 -33.84 -4.26
CA PRO A 267 5.94 -34.23 -2.84
C PRO A 267 7.30 -34.03 -2.15
N THR A 268 7.29 -33.57 -0.88
CA THR A 268 8.53 -33.31 -0.11
C THR A 268 9.36 -34.57 0.20
N ALA A 269 8.76 -35.77 0.13
CA ALA A 269 9.42 -37.03 0.43
C ALA A 269 9.59 -37.89 -0.82
N SER A 270 10.81 -37.97 -1.35
CA SER A 270 11.16 -38.85 -2.48
C SER A 270 11.19 -40.35 -2.12
N ASN A 271 11.26 -40.70 -0.82
CA ASN A 271 11.54 -42.08 -0.39
C ASN A 271 10.56 -42.67 0.65
N SER A 272 9.44 -42.02 0.97
CA SER A 272 8.37 -42.65 1.77
C SER A 272 7.02 -42.02 1.48
N ILE A 273 6.09 -42.79 0.92
CA ILE A 273 4.68 -42.40 0.76
C ILE A 273 4.09 -42.27 2.17
N ARG A 274 4.10 -41.06 2.72
CA ARG A 274 3.33 -40.71 3.93
C ARG A 274 2.03 -40.07 3.46
N LEU A 275 0.91 -40.76 3.65
CA LEU A 275 -0.41 -40.21 3.39
C LEU A 275 -0.59 -38.92 4.20
N GLY A 276 -0.89 -37.81 3.53
CA GLY A 276 -1.08 -36.49 4.16
C GLY A 276 0.14 -35.57 4.18
N ALA A 277 1.32 -36.02 3.71
CA ALA A 277 2.50 -35.16 3.63
C ALA A 277 2.28 -34.02 2.63
N GLY A 278 2.65 -32.81 3.03
CA GLY A 278 2.72 -31.66 2.12
C GLY A 278 3.79 -31.82 1.05
N GLY A 279 3.78 -30.91 0.10
CA GLY A 279 4.73 -30.79 -1.00
C GLY A 279 4.79 -29.35 -1.48
N THR A 280 5.10 -29.21 -2.76
CA THR A 280 5.24 -27.91 -3.42
C THR A 280 4.50 -27.95 -4.75
N SER A 281 3.64 -26.97 -5.00
CA SER A 281 3.07 -26.73 -6.32
C SER A 281 4.02 -25.86 -7.12
N VAL A 282 4.46 -26.36 -8.28
CA VAL A 282 5.38 -25.68 -9.17
C VAL A 282 4.61 -25.15 -10.38
N PHE A 283 4.73 -23.85 -10.62
CA PHE A 283 4.08 -23.13 -11.71
C PHE A 283 5.14 -22.66 -12.69
N ALA A 284 5.04 -23.08 -13.96
CA ALA A 284 5.96 -22.65 -15.02
C ALA A 284 5.36 -21.50 -15.81
N PHE A 285 6.16 -20.47 -16.06
CA PHE A 285 5.80 -19.29 -16.85
C PHE A 285 6.81 -19.10 -17.98
N THR A 286 6.32 -18.87 -19.20
CA THR A 286 7.13 -18.43 -20.34
C THR A 286 6.86 -16.96 -20.63
N PRO A 287 7.84 -16.05 -20.50
CA PRO A 287 7.70 -14.65 -20.89
C PRO A 287 7.59 -14.50 -22.41
N LEU A 288 6.58 -13.76 -22.86
CA LEU A 288 6.26 -13.58 -24.28
C LEU A 288 6.73 -12.22 -24.83
N ARG A 289 6.69 -11.17 -23.99
CA ARG A 289 7.00 -9.79 -24.38
C ARG A 289 7.68 -9.07 -23.23
N MET A 290 8.53 -8.10 -23.55
CA MET A 290 9.11 -7.20 -22.55
C MET A 290 8.01 -6.39 -21.85
N GLY A 291 8.18 -6.13 -20.56
CA GLY A 291 7.19 -5.44 -19.76
C GLY A 291 7.36 -5.71 -18.27
N LYS A 292 6.46 -5.14 -17.47
CA LYS A 292 6.36 -5.40 -16.04
C LYS A 292 4.98 -5.96 -15.76
N THR A 293 4.91 -7.01 -14.95
CA THR A 293 3.66 -7.66 -14.59
C THR A 293 3.76 -8.20 -13.16
N THR A 294 2.62 -8.55 -12.58
CA THR A 294 2.58 -9.29 -11.31
C THR A 294 1.93 -10.64 -11.52
N ILE A 295 2.42 -11.65 -10.82
CA ILE A 295 1.74 -12.95 -10.69
C ILE A 295 1.20 -13.03 -9.27
N ARG A 296 -0.12 -13.19 -9.12
CA ARG A 296 -0.79 -13.33 -7.83
C ARG A 296 -1.26 -14.75 -7.64
N PHE A 297 -0.97 -15.30 -6.46
CA PHE A 297 -1.44 -16.60 -6.05
C PHE A 297 -2.36 -16.47 -4.84
N VAL A 298 -3.49 -17.17 -4.86
CA VAL A 298 -4.44 -17.28 -3.75
C VAL A 298 -4.60 -18.75 -3.38
N TYR A 299 -4.27 -19.09 -2.13
CA TYR A 299 -4.42 -20.43 -1.59
C TYR A 299 -5.74 -20.54 -0.83
N LYS A 300 -6.68 -21.30 -1.38
CA LYS A 300 -7.98 -21.55 -0.75
C LYS A 300 -8.58 -22.87 -1.20
N ARG A 301 -9.60 -23.33 -0.49
CA ARG A 301 -10.49 -24.38 -1.00
C ARG A 301 -11.40 -23.77 -2.06
N PRO A 302 -11.56 -24.39 -3.24
CA PRO A 302 -12.41 -23.82 -4.31
C PRO A 302 -13.86 -23.55 -3.88
N TRP A 303 -14.36 -24.27 -2.89
CA TRP A 303 -15.73 -24.16 -2.36
C TRP A 303 -15.85 -23.27 -1.10
N GLU A 304 -14.76 -22.65 -0.64
CA GLU A 304 -14.77 -21.73 0.52
C GLU A 304 -14.37 -20.31 0.12
N ASN A 305 -14.89 -19.32 0.84
CA ASN A 305 -14.50 -17.91 0.70
C ASN A 305 -13.38 -17.50 1.66
N ILE A 306 -12.81 -18.46 2.40
CA ILE A 306 -11.72 -18.22 3.35
C ILE A 306 -10.39 -18.43 2.63
N VAL A 307 -9.58 -17.38 2.57
CA VAL A 307 -8.23 -17.42 1.99
C VAL A 307 -7.24 -17.83 3.07
N ALA A 308 -6.48 -18.89 2.84
CA ALA A 308 -5.44 -19.34 3.76
C ALA A 308 -4.11 -18.63 3.55
N ASP A 309 -3.78 -18.31 2.29
CA ASP A 309 -2.54 -17.60 1.97
C ASP A 309 -2.68 -16.81 0.66
N THR A 310 -1.87 -15.76 0.52
CA THR A 310 -1.72 -15.01 -0.72
C THR A 310 -0.26 -14.66 -0.94
N ARG A 311 0.24 -14.93 -2.15
CA ARG A 311 1.60 -14.56 -2.58
C ARG A 311 1.51 -13.70 -3.84
N ALA A 312 2.44 -12.77 -3.97
CA ALA A 312 2.56 -11.94 -5.16
C ALA A 312 4.04 -11.88 -5.56
N PHE A 313 4.29 -11.90 -6.87
CA PHE A 313 5.63 -11.84 -7.45
C PHE A 313 5.63 -10.76 -8.52
N TYR A 314 6.51 -9.77 -8.40
CA TYR A 314 6.73 -8.79 -9.46
C TYR A 314 7.66 -9.41 -10.48
N VAL A 315 7.29 -9.33 -11.75
CA VAL A 315 8.09 -9.84 -12.86
C VAL A 315 8.48 -8.68 -13.76
N GLU A 316 9.78 -8.43 -13.86
CA GLU A 316 10.35 -7.51 -14.86
C GLU A 316 10.91 -8.35 -16.00
N ILE A 317 10.27 -8.26 -17.16
CA ILE A 317 10.64 -9.00 -18.37
C ILE A 317 11.53 -8.12 -19.23
N ILE A 318 12.79 -8.51 -19.36
CA ILE A 318 13.81 -7.86 -20.18
C ILE A 318 14.07 -8.66 -21.46
N ALA A 319 14.77 -8.05 -22.42
CA ALA A 319 15.18 -8.69 -23.67
C ALA A 319 16.19 -9.83 -23.45
#